data_AF-A0A418GJ57-F1
#
_entry.id   AF-A0A418GJ57-F1
#
_cell.length_a   1.000
_cell.length_b   1.000
_cell.length_c   1.000
_cell.angle_alpha   90.00
_cell.angle_beta   90.00
_cell.angle_gamma   90.00
#
_symmetry.space_group_name_H-M   'P 1'
#
loop_
_entity.id
_entity.type
_entity.pdbx_description
1 polymer ?
#
loop_
_entity_poly.entity_id
_entity_poly.type
_entity_poly.pdbx_seq_one_letter_code
_entity_poly.pdbx_strand_id
1 'polypeptide(L)'
;WKPGEEGQKGLIGWFESGDVRAYKIRFPNGTVDVFRGWVSSIGKAVTAKEVITRTVKVTNVGKPSVAEERSKITPVSAIKVTPTSGTVAKGKTTTLTVSFEPESATDKTFRAVSADPSKATISVKDMTITVNGVATGKVQIPVVSGNGQFAAVAEVTVTE
;
A
#
# COMPACT_ATOMS: atom_id res chain seq x y z
N TRP A 1 2.75 -12.79 17.37
CA TRP A 1 1.55 -12.09 17.86
C TRP A 1 1.69 -11.82 19.35
N LYS A 2 1.28 -10.65 19.84
CA LYS A 2 1.05 -10.43 21.28
C LYS A 2 -0.33 -11.02 21.67
N PRO A 3 -0.55 -11.42 22.94
CA PRO A 3 -1.87 -11.83 23.41
C PRO A 3 -2.94 -10.79 23.05
N GLY A 4 -4.04 -11.22 22.43
CA GLY A 4 -5.19 -10.35 22.13
C GLY A 4 -5.14 -9.58 20.82
N GLU A 5 -4.08 -9.72 20.01
CA GLU A 5 -4.03 -9.10 18.68
C GLU A 5 -5.11 -9.64 17.72
N GLU A 6 -5.71 -8.74 16.95
CA GLU A 6 -6.87 -9.01 16.11
C GLU A 6 -6.66 -10.15 15.11
N GLY A 7 -5.49 -10.26 14.48
CA GLY A 7 -5.30 -11.35 13.53
C GLY A 7 -5.02 -12.71 14.18
N GLN A 8 -4.63 -12.79 15.46
CA GLN A 8 -4.64 -14.07 16.18
C GLN A 8 -6.08 -14.50 16.45
N LYS A 9 -6.95 -13.57 16.85
CA LYS A 9 -8.39 -13.83 16.99
C LYS A 9 -9.02 -14.22 15.65
N GLY A 10 -8.66 -13.52 14.58
CA GLY A 10 -9.15 -13.81 13.23
C GLY A 10 -8.74 -15.20 12.74
N LEU A 11 -7.50 -15.63 13.01
CA LEU A 11 -7.03 -16.98 12.67
C LEU A 11 -7.74 -18.07 13.47
N ILE A 12 -7.96 -17.85 14.77
CA ILE A 12 -8.71 -18.79 15.62
C ILE A 12 -10.17 -18.87 15.15
N GLY A 13 -10.81 -17.73 14.91
CA GLY A 13 -12.19 -17.69 14.42
C GLY A 13 -12.34 -18.33 13.04
N TRP A 14 -11.33 -18.25 12.17
CA TRP A 14 -11.35 -18.97 10.89
C TRP A 14 -11.19 -20.49 11.05
N PHE A 15 -10.39 -20.95 12.02
CA PHE A 15 -10.31 -22.38 12.36
C PHE A 15 -11.63 -22.91 12.94
N GLU A 16 -12.24 -22.16 13.85
CA GLU A 16 -13.51 -22.55 14.47
C GLU A 16 -14.67 -22.55 13.47
N SER A 17 -14.69 -21.61 12.53
CA SER A 17 -15.76 -21.55 11.54
C SER A 17 -15.66 -22.66 10.48
N GLY A 18 -14.45 -23.14 10.18
CA GLY A 18 -14.20 -24.13 9.14
C GLY A 18 -14.53 -23.64 7.71
N ASP A 19 -14.81 -22.34 7.54
CA ASP A 19 -15.21 -21.79 6.25
C ASP A 19 -14.07 -21.85 5.23
N VAL A 20 -14.44 -22.13 3.99
CA VAL A 20 -13.54 -21.90 2.85
C VAL A 20 -13.42 -20.41 2.59
N ARG A 21 -12.25 -19.83 2.84
CA ARG A 21 -11.93 -18.42 2.57
C ARG A 21 -10.80 -18.30 1.57
N ALA A 22 -10.80 -17.19 0.84
CA ALA A 22 -9.65 -16.80 0.04
C ALA A 22 -8.57 -16.20 0.96
N TYR A 23 -7.34 -16.65 0.82
CA TYR A 23 -6.19 -16.07 1.48
C TYR A 23 -5.06 -15.86 0.47
N LYS A 24 -4.18 -14.91 0.77
CA LYS A 24 -3.11 -14.54 -0.13
C LYS A 24 -1.75 -14.53 0.57
N ILE A 25 -0.72 -14.99 -0.12
CA ILE A 25 0.66 -14.87 0.31
C ILE A 25 1.30 -13.80 -0.56
N ARG A 26 1.73 -12.69 0.06
CA ARG A 26 2.47 -11.63 -0.63
C ARG A 26 3.96 -11.83 -0.42
N PHE A 27 4.70 -12.02 -1.50
CA PHE A 27 6.16 -12.15 -1.46
C PHE A 27 6.83 -10.77 -1.39
N PRO A 28 8.11 -10.71 -0.96
CA PRO A 28 8.86 -9.45 -0.87
C PRO A 28 8.98 -8.68 -2.19
N ASN A 29 8.97 -9.38 -3.32
CA ASN A 29 9.00 -8.81 -4.68
C ASN A 29 7.60 -8.31 -5.15
N GLY A 30 6.58 -8.37 -4.29
CA GLY A 30 5.23 -7.95 -4.61
C GLY A 30 4.36 -8.99 -5.30
N THR A 31 4.88 -10.18 -5.66
CA THR A 31 4.02 -11.26 -6.18
C THR A 31 3.02 -11.70 -5.13
N VAL A 32 1.87 -12.15 -5.60
CA VAL A 32 0.80 -12.63 -4.73
C VAL A 32 0.30 -13.96 -5.24
N ASP A 33 0.44 -14.99 -4.41
CA ASP A 33 -0.30 -16.23 -4.59
C ASP A 33 -1.67 -16.09 -3.94
N VAL A 34 -2.71 -16.56 -4.61
CA VAL A 34 -4.06 -16.59 -4.08
C VAL A 34 -4.52 -18.03 -3.96
N PHE A 35 -4.87 -18.39 -2.74
CA PHE A 35 -5.37 -19.71 -2.38
C PHE A 35 -6.81 -19.59 -1.87
N ARG A 36 -7.54 -20.69 -1.92
CA ARG A 36 -8.81 -20.86 -1.23
C ARG A 36 -8.70 -22.10 -0.37
N GLY A 37 -9.13 -22.00 0.88
CA GLY A 37 -8.99 -23.10 1.82
C GLY A 37 -9.62 -22.80 3.15
N TRP A 38 -9.43 -23.69 4.11
CA TRP A 38 -9.84 -23.50 5.50
C TRP A 38 -8.69 -23.87 6.43
N VAL A 39 -8.65 -23.26 7.62
CA VAL A 39 -7.66 -23.64 8.63
C VAL A 39 -8.05 -25.01 9.19
N SER A 40 -7.18 -26.01 9.03
CA SER A 40 -7.44 -27.39 9.42
C SER A 40 -6.73 -27.81 10.71
N SER A 41 -5.74 -27.05 11.16
CA SER A 41 -5.07 -27.28 12.44
C SER A 41 -4.39 -26.02 12.96
N ILE A 42 -4.44 -25.84 14.28
CA ILE A 42 -3.66 -24.84 15.01
C ILE A 42 -2.74 -25.58 15.98
N GLY A 43 -1.43 -25.38 15.82
CA GLY A 43 -0.41 -25.91 16.72
C GLY A 43 -0.38 -25.23 18.08
N LYS A 44 0.37 -25.83 19.01
CA LYS A 44 0.60 -25.25 20.35
C LYS A 44 1.27 -23.88 20.24
N ALA A 45 0.88 -22.97 21.14
CA ALA A 45 1.54 -21.67 21.27
C ALA A 45 2.94 -21.86 21.85
N VAL A 46 3.95 -21.31 21.18
CA VAL A 46 5.30 -21.19 21.71
C VAL A 46 5.53 -19.72 22.03
N THR A 47 5.73 -19.41 23.30
CA THR A 47 6.01 -18.06 23.78
C THR A 47 7.52 -17.85 23.84
N ALA A 48 8.03 -16.84 23.14
CA ALA A 48 9.43 -16.43 23.25
C ALA A 48 9.50 -14.90 23.36
N LYS A 49 9.98 -14.40 24.51
CA LYS A 49 9.99 -12.96 24.86
C LYS A 49 8.57 -12.36 24.71
N GLU A 50 8.44 -11.23 24.01
CA GLU A 50 7.17 -10.53 23.78
C GLU A 50 6.33 -11.09 22.61
N VAL A 51 6.73 -12.22 22.00
CA VAL A 51 6.08 -12.76 20.81
C VAL A 51 5.58 -14.18 21.04
N ILE A 52 4.33 -14.43 20.65
CA ILE A 52 3.73 -15.76 20.55
C ILE A 52 3.78 -16.23 19.10
N THR A 53 4.37 -17.40 18.89
CA THR A 53 4.41 -18.10 17.61
C THR A 53 3.46 -19.29 17.65
N ARG A 54 2.65 -19.46 16.60
CA ARG A 54 1.77 -20.62 16.40
C ARG A 54 1.92 -21.12 14.96
N THR A 55 1.98 -22.44 14.80
CA THR A 55 1.89 -23.07 13.49
C THR A 55 0.43 -23.23 13.10
N VAL A 56 0.09 -22.91 11.85
CA VAL A 56 -1.25 -23.10 11.30
C VAL A 56 -1.13 -23.98 10.06
N LYS A 57 -2.01 -24.97 9.92
CA LYS A 57 -2.19 -25.73 8.68
C LYS A 57 -3.45 -25.25 7.98
N VAL A 58 -3.33 -24.96 6.70
CA VAL A 58 -4.46 -24.57 5.84
C VAL A 58 -4.62 -25.65 4.78
N THR A 59 -5.83 -26.21 4.69
CA THR A 59 -6.18 -27.17 3.64
C THR A 59 -6.79 -26.42 2.47
N ASN A 60 -6.21 -26.58 1.28
CA ASN A 60 -6.63 -25.88 0.08
C ASN A 60 -7.73 -26.62 -0.67
N VAL A 61 -8.63 -25.86 -1.30
CA VAL A 61 -9.63 -26.34 -2.26
C VAL A 61 -9.35 -25.81 -3.65
N GLY A 62 -9.54 -26.68 -4.64
CA GLY A 62 -9.42 -26.32 -6.05
C GLY A 62 -7.98 -26.00 -6.47
N LYS A 63 -7.84 -25.51 -7.70
CA LYS A 63 -6.55 -25.11 -8.25
C LYS A 63 -6.15 -23.74 -7.67
N PRO A 64 -4.98 -23.62 -7.02
CA PRO A 64 -4.49 -22.32 -6.55
C PRO A 64 -4.17 -21.41 -7.73
N SER A 65 -4.32 -20.10 -7.55
CA SER A 65 -3.81 -19.10 -8.50
C SER A 65 -2.40 -18.75 -8.06
N VAL A 66 -1.42 -19.49 -8.56
CA VAL A 66 0.01 -19.26 -8.27
C VAL A 66 0.55 -18.10 -9.11
N ALA A 67 1.50 -17.37 -8.55
CA ALA A 67 2.17 -16.25 -9.20
C ALA A 67 2.93 -16.67 -10.47
N GLU A 68 3.33 -17.94 -10.57
CA GLU A 68 4.03 -18.51 -11.74
C GLU A 68 3.10 -18.72 -12.95
N GLU A 69 1.80 -18.92 -12.72
CA GLU A 69 0.78 -19.06 -13.78
C GLU A 69 0.11 -17.71 -14.12
N ARG A 70 0.27 -16.69 -13.27
CA ARG A 70 -0.16 -15.32 -13.57
C ARG A 70 0.89 -14.62 -14.43
N SER A 71 0.43 -13.87 -15.42
CA SER A 71 1.27 -13.01 -16.26
C SER A 71 2.31 -12.28 -15.41
N LYS A 72 3.58 -12.37 -15.84
CA LYS A 72 4.76 -11.76 -15.20
C LYS A 72 4.41 -10.39 -14.61
N ILE A 73 4.37 -10.30 -13.28
CA ILE A 73 4.24 -8.98 -12.67
C ILE A 73 5.56 -8.24 -12.83
N THR A 74 5.46 -6.98 -13.21
CA THR A 74 6.60 -6.08 -13.20
C THR A 74 6.51 -5.27 -11.91
N PRO A 75 7.40 -5.50 -10.93
CA PRO A 75 7.38 -4.72 -9.70
C PRO A 75 7.71 -3.26 -10.01
N VAL A 76 7.11 -2.35 -9.25
CA VAL A 76 7.57 -0.94 -9.21
C VAL A 76 8.98 -0.94 -8.62
N SER A 77 9.92 -0.26 -9.26
CA SER A 77 11.27 -0.02 -8.77
C SER A 77 11.50 1.43 -8.35
N ALA A 78 10.71 2.38 -8.84
CA ALA A 78 10.74 3.77 -8.38
C ALA A 78 9.41 4.50 -8.63
N ILE A 79 9.18 5.55 -7.84
CA ILE A 79 8.13 6.54 -8.07
C ILE A 79 8.79 7.91 -8.27
N LYS A 80 8.34 8.67 -9.27
CA LYS A 80 8.81 10.03 -9.55
C LYS A 80 7.63 10.99 -9.59
N VAL A 81 7.87 12.23 -9.18
CA VAL A 81 6.88 13.31 -9.22
C VAL A 81 7.50 14.47 -9.99
N THR A 82 6.80 14.94 -11.02
CA THR A 82 7.27 16.01 -11.90
C THR A 82 6.20 17.10 -12.01
N PRO A 83 6.54 18.37 -11.76
CA PRO A 83 7.82 18.86 -11.24
C PRO A 83 8.04 18.49 -9.76
N THR A 84 9.30 18.38 -9.32
CA THR A 84 9.67 18.16 -7.91
C THR A 84 9.53 19.41 -7.06
N SER A 85 9.50 20.58 -7.69
CA SER A 85 9.22 21.86 -7.04
C SER A 85 8.31 22.72 -7.92
N GLY A 86 7.35 23.42 -7.32
CA GLY A 86 6.46 24.32 -8.06
C GLY A 86 6.09 25.55 -7.26
N THR A 87 5.60 26.58 -7.96
CA THR A 87 4.97 27.75 -7.35
C THR A 87 3.49 27.78 -7.74
N VAL A 88 2.66 28.27 -6.81
CA VAL A 88 1.23 28.46 -7.04
C VAL A 88 0.78 29.74 -6.36
N ALA A 89 0.04 30.60 -7.06
CA ALA A 89 -0.55 31.78 -6.44
C ALA A 89 -1.72 31.39 -5.54
N LYS A 90 -2.02 32.21 -4.53
CA LYS A 90 -3.16 31.99 -3.63
C LYS A 90 -4.47 31.88 -4.42
N GLY A 91 -5.26 30.85 -4.14
CA GLY A 91 -6.51 30.55 -4.84
C GLY A 91 -6.36 29.97 -6.25
N LYS A 92 -5.13 29.73 -6.72
CA LYS A 92 -4.86 29.04 -7.99
C LYS A 92 -4.47 27.58 -7.74
N THR A 93 -4.42 26.83 -8.84
CA THR A 93 -4.03 25.43 -8.86
C THR A 93 -2.78 25.19 -9.67
N THR A 94 -1.95 24.27 -9.22
CA THR A 94 -0.88 23.68 -10.01
C THR A 94 -1.06 22.16 -10.10
N THR A 95 -0.46 21.53 -11.09
CA THR A 95 -0.58 20.08 -11.31
C THR A 95 0.79 19.43 -11.25
N LEU A 96 0.87 18.32 -10.52
CA LEU A 96 2.04 17.44 -10.46
C LEU A 96 1.68 16.11 -11.10
N THR A 97 2.58 15.55 -11.89
CA THR A 97 2.40 14.25 -12.54
C THR A 97 3.25 13.21 -11.81
N VAL A 98 2.63 12.08 -11.46
CA VAL A 98 3.30 10.93 -10.86
C VAL A 98 3.62 9.94 -11.96
N SER A 99 4.85 9.41 -11.98
CA SER A 99 5.26 8.34 -12.88
C SER A 99 5.92 7.20 -12.11
N PHE A 100 5.80 5.99 -12.64
CA PHE A 100 6.39 4.78 -12.08
C PHE A 100 7.45 4.23 -13.02
N GLU A 101 8.56 3.78 -12.45
CA GLU A 101 9.60 3.05 -13.15
C GLU A 101 9.61 1.60 -12.66
N PRO A 102 9.69 0.60 -13.55
CA PRO A 102 9.49 0.71 -15.01
C PRO A 102 8.04 1.09 -15.36
N GLU A 103 7.82 1.69 -16.54
CA GLU A 103 6.47 2.10 -16.98
C GLU A 103 5.52 0.90 -17.13
N SER A 104 6.04 -0.31 -17.37
CA SER A 104 5.26 -1.54 -17.41
C SER A 104 4.92 -2.11 -16.03
N ALA A 105 5.18 -1.38 -14.95
CA ALA A 105 4.81 -1.77 -13.60
C ALA A 105 3.33 -2.15 -13.52
N THR A 106 3.06 -3.29 -12.89
CA THR A 106 1.70 -3.86 -12.81
C THR A 106 0.83 -3.09 -11.80
N ASP A 107 1.43 -2.57 -10.73
CA ASP A 107 0.75 -1.76 -9.72
C ASP A 107 1.16 -0.29 -9.87
N LYS A 108 0.28 0.53 -10.47
CA LYS A 108 0.47 1.97 -10.64
C LYS A 108 -0.33 2.81 -9.64
N THR A 109 -0.62 2.23 -8.48
CA THR A 109 -1.34 2.96 -7.43
C THR A 109 -0.36 3.78 -6.57
N PHE A 110 -0.79 4.94 -6.09
CA PHE A 110 -0.06 5.76 -5.13
C PHE A 110 -1.02 6.50 -4.20
N ARG A 111 -0.48 7.06 -3.13
CA ARG A 111 -1.17 7.95 -2.22
C ARG A 111 -0.33 9.22 -2.08
N ALA A 112 -0.98 10.37 -2.14
CA ALA A 112 -0.35 11.65 -1.86
C ALA A 112 -1.10 12.33 -0.72
N VAL A 113 -0.40 13.12 0.08
CA VAL A 113 -1.00 13.97 1.13
C VAL A 113 -0.29 15.31 1.17
N SER A 114 -1.02 16.38 1.50
CA SER A 114 -0.40 17.67 1.81
C SER A 114 0.11 17.65 3.25
N ALA A 115 1.38 17.99 3.47
CA ALA A 115 1.94 18.11 4.82
C ALA A 115 1.31 19.27 5.61
N ASP A 116 0.72 20.26 4.92
CA ASP A 116 0.06 21.40 5.55
C ASP A 116 -1.21 21.80 4.77
N PRO A 117 -2.37 21.16 5.07
CA PRO A 117 -3.65 21.47 4.44
C PRO A 117 -4.13 22.91 4.63
N SER A 118 -3.62 23.63 5.65
CA SER A 118 -3.98 25.03 5.89
C SER A 118 -3.35 25.97 4.86
N LYS A 119 -2.24 25.56 4.24
CA LYS A 119 -1.53 26.31 3.18
C LYS A 119 -1.85 25.83 1.79
N ALA A 120 -1.97 24.51 1.60
CA ALA A 120 -2.37 23.95 0.32
C ALA A 120 -3.13 22.63 0.49
N THR A 121 -4.21 22.47 -0.26
CA THR A 121 -4.94 21.20 -0.34
C THR A 121 -4.60 20.49 -1.64
N ILE A 122 -4.78 19.17 -1.67
CA ILE A 122 -4.51 18.37 -2.86
C ILE A 122 -5.71 17.54 -3.26
N SER A 123 -5.82 17.24 -4.54
CA SER A 123 -6.79 16.30 -5.09
C SER A 123 -6.06 15.41 -6.08
N VAL A 124 -6.24 14.10 -5.96
CA VAL A 124 -5.58 13.12 -6.83
C VAL A 124 -6.60 12.57 -7.80
N LYS A 125 -6.30 12.65 -9.09
CA LYS A 125 -7.07 12.02 -10.15
C LYS A 125 -6.11 11.30 -11.09
N ASP A 126 -6.32 10.00 -11.27
CA ASP A 126 -5.46 9.14 -12.07
C ASP A 126 -3.98 9.24 -11.64
N MET A 127 -3.09 9.73 -12.51
CA MET A 127 -1.66 9.94 -12.24
C MET A 127 -1.31 11.43 -12.04
N THR A 128 -2.32 12.27 -11.81
CA THR A 128 -2.16 13.71 -11.64
C THR A 128 -2.63 14.15 -10.26
N ILE A 129 -1.80 14.95 -9.60
CA ILE A 129 -2.09 15.59 -8.31
C ILE A 129 -2.35 17.06 -8.59
N THR A 130 -3.57 17.51 -8.37
CA THR A 130 -3.92 18.93 -8.41
C THR A 130 -3.71 19.53 -7.02
N VAL A 131 -2.84 20.52 -6.92
CA VAL A 131 -2.52 21.25 -5.69
C VAL A 131 -3.22 22.60 -5.73
N ASN A 132 -4.06 22.90 -4.75
CA ASN A 132 -4.72 24.18 -4.57
C ASN A 132 -3.98 25.01 -3.52
N GLY A 133 -3.54 26.22 -3.88
CA GLY A 133 -2.95 27.17 -2.92
C GLY A 133 -4.04 27.84 -2.08
N VAL A 134 -3.95 27.72 -0.75
CA VAL A 134 -4.90 28.29 0.22
C VAL A 134 -4.30 29.51 0.93
N ALA A 135 -3.07 29.39 1.44
CA ALA A 135 -2.38 30.44 2.16
C ALA A 135 -0.88 30.44 1.81
N THR A 136 -0.24 31.61 1.91
CA THR A 136 1.16 31.79 1.54
C THR A 136 2.09 30.95 2.41
N GLY A 137 3.13 30.40 1.78
CA GLY A 137 4.14 29.60 2.46
C GLY A 137 4.55 28.35 1.68
N LYS A 138 5.53 27.64 2.23
CA LYS A 138 6.05 26.40 1.65
C LYS A 138 5.30 25.20 2.20
N VAL A 139 4.91 24.28 1.34
CA VAL A 139 4.27 23.01 1.67
C VAL A 139 4.99 21.87 0.97
N GLN A 140 5.06 20.72 1.63
CA GLN A 140 5.60 19.49 1.05
C GLN A 140 4.45 18.51 0.79
N ILE A 141 4.56 17.79 -0.32
CA ILE A 141 3.57 16.81 -0.77
C ILE A 141 4.29 15.48 -0.90
N PRO A 142 4.34 14.66 0.18
CA PRO A 142 4.82 13.30 0.09
C PRO A 142 3.87 12.45 -0.75
N VAL A 143 4.44 11.73 -1.70
CA VAL A 143 3.79 10.77 -2.59
C VAL A 143 4.41 9.40 -2.33
N VAL A 144 3.59 8.43 -1.95
CA VAL A 144 4.01 7.08 -1.58
C VAL A 144 3.38 6.08 -2.54
N SER A 145 4.17 5.15 -3.07
CA SER A 145 3.66 4.07 -3.92
C SER A 145 2.66 3.19 -3.16
N GLY A 146 1.71 2.56 -3.86
CA GLY A 146 0.65 1.77 -3.23
C GLY A 146 1.15 0.56 -2.42
N ASN A 147 2.34 0.06 -2.75
CA ASN A 147 3.03 -0.97 -1.98
C ASN A 147 3.78 -0.44 -0.74
N GLY A 148 3.88 0.89 -0.55
CA GLY A 148 4.56 1.53 0.57
C GLY A 148 6.09 1.49 0.51
N GLN A 149 6.70 0.96 -0.56
CA GLN A 149 8.15 0.74 -0.65
C GLN A 149 8.92 1.96 -1.17
N PHE A 150 8.27 2.83 -1.97
CA PHE A 150 8.91 3.99 -2.57
C PHE A 150 8.15 5.26 -2.22
N ALA A 151 8.90 6.33 -2.00
CA ALA A 151 8.36 7.64 -1.73
C ALA A 151 9.11 8.71 -2.52
N ALA A 152 8.38 9.74 -2.95
CA ALA A 152 8.91 10.95 -3.54
C ALA A 152 8.24 12.14 -2.86
N VAL A 153 8.95 13.25 -2.72
CA VAL A 153 8.42 14.48 -2.11
C VAL A 153 8.47 15.59 -3.14
N ALA A 154 7.34 16.25 -3.35
CA ALA A 154 7.28 17.49 -4.11
C ALA A 154 7.15 18.69 -3.17
N GLU A 155 7.89 19.77 -3.44
CA GLU A 155 7.79 21.03 -2.69
C GLU A 155 6.96 22.04 -3.49
N VAL A 156 5.94 22.63 -2.88
CA VAL A 156 5.15 23.69 -3.50
C VAL A 156 5.25 24.94 -2.65
N THR A 157 5.61 26.05 -3.28
CA THR A 157 5.62 27.38 -2.65
C THR A 157 4.36 28.13 -3.07
N VAL A 158 3.50 28.43 -2.10
CA VAL A 158 2.32 29.27 -2.31
C VAL A 158 2.73 30.73 -2.19
N THR A 159 2.66 31.46 -3.30
CA THR A 159 2.89 32.91 -3.36
C THR A 159 1.58 33.66 -3.16
N GLU A 160 1.68 34.95 -2.86
CA GLU A 160 0.52 35.83 -2.71
C GLU A 160 -0.34 35.87 -4.00
#